data_AF-A0A949IZH8-F1
#
_entry.id   AF-A0A949IZH8-F1
#
_cell.length_a   1.000
_cell.length_b   1.000
_cell.length_c   1.000
_cell.angle_alpha   90.00
_cell.angle_beta   90.00
_cell.angle_gamma   90.00
#
_symmetry.space_group_name_H-M   'P 1'
#
loop_
_entity.id
_entity.type
_entity.pdbx_description
1 polymer ?
#
loop_
_entity_poly.entity_id
_entity_poly.type
_entity_poly.pdbx_seq_one_letter_code
_entity_poly.pdbx_strand_id
1 'polypeptide(L)'
;MLPAARIEAVIELMAEIAASERPAEAVVSAYFRSRRYIGSKDRAAINTRAYRVIRTYHRLGWHIARAGAEVNARTLVIADLMFEREHSLASLESVFSGERFMPEPLSAEELKLAKALDRQNLLHPHLPLREKTECPDWAFESLERSFGAAYEAELEALHAPASVDIRVNTIMAARDNVLAKLKKDGFEAEAGKLSPVAIRVAGRPQLSQHEFYKNGTIEFQDEGSQMIAVFAAAQPGTQVADYCAGAGGKTLALAAAMENKGRIVALDVLGDRLEKAKLRFRRAGVHNIETHALGEPGDKWPKRHKNYFDLVLVDAPCTGSGTWRREPDRRWRQLGPALEELLETQRAVLESAQRLVKPGGRLVYATCSF
;
A
#
# COMPACT_ATOMS: atom_id res chain seq x y z
N MET A 1 -17.82 22.12 3.66
CA MET A 1 -18.10 21.96 5.11
C MET A 1 -17.40 23.06 5.88
N LEU A 2 -17.87 23.42 7.09
CA LEU A 2 -17.10 24.27 8.00
C LEU A 2 -15.79 23.57 8.39
N PRO A 3 -14.68 24.28 8.63
CA PRO A 3 -13.42 23.67 9.05
C PRO A 3 -13.57 22.74 10.28
N ALA A 4 -14.29 23.17 11.31
CA ALA A 4 -14.55 22.35 12.51
C ALA A 4 -15.36 21.07 12.19
N ALA A 5 -16.31 21.12 11.27
CA ALA A 5 -17.06 19.94 10.85
C ALA A 5 -16.20 18.90 10.09
N ARG A 6 -15.06 19.33 9.51
CA ARG A 6 -14.09 18.38 8.95
C ARG A 6 -13.35 17.64 10.07
N ILE A 7 -13.15 18.25 11.23
CA ILE A 7 -12.51 17.62 12.38
C ILE A 7 -13.39 16.49 12.90
N GLU A 8 -14.69 16.73 13.07
CA GLU A 8 -15.63 15.68 13.46
C GLU A 8 -15.62 14.51 12.47
N ALA A 9 -15.66 14.81 11.16
CA ALA A 9 -15.57 13.78 10.13
C ALA A 9 -14.26 12.97 10.18
N VAL A 10 -13.14 13.57 10.61
CA VAL A 10 -11.88 12.86 10.81
C VAL A 10 -11.95 11.97 12.05
N ILE A 11 -12.53 12.45 13.16
CA ILE A 11 -12.73 11.66 14.39
C ILE A 11 -13.60 10.43 14.08
N GLU A 12 -14.75 10.62 13.43
CA GLU A 12 -15.63 9.54 12.97
C GLU A 12 -14.88 8.54 12.07
N LEU A 13 -14.16 9.04 11.06
CA LEU A 13 -13.44 8.19 10.12
C LEU A 13 -12.33 7.39 10.81
N MET A 14 -11.58 8.00 11.74
CA MET A 14 -10.56 7.30 12.51
C MET A 14 -11.16 6.22 13.41
N ALA A 15 -12.33 6.48 14.02
CA ALA A 15 -13.07 5.48 14.78
C ALA A 15 -13.57 4.33 13.89
N GLU A 16 -14.14 4.63 12.72
CA GLU A 16 -14.55 3.61 11.73
C GLU A 16 -13.35 2.78 11.25
N ILE A 17 -12.17 3.38 11.06
CA ILE A 17 -10.94 2.67 10.69
C ILE A 17 -10.49 1.74 11.82
N ALA A 18 -10.46 2.24 13.06
CA ALA A 18 -10.04 1.46 14.22
C ALA A 18 -10.95 0.23 14.47
N ALA A 19 -12.27 0.38 14.25
CA ALA A 19 -13.25 -0.68 14.45
C ALA A 19 -13.38 -1.66 13.26
N SER A 20 -12.78 -1.36 12.10
CA SER A 20 -12.90 -2.23 10.93
C SER A 20 -11.85 -3.34 10.93
N GLU A 21 -12.11 -4.42 10.20
CA GLU A 21 -11.09 -5.41 9.80
C GLU A 21 -10.56 -5.15 8.38
N ARG A 22 -11.03 -4.08 7.72
CA ARG A 22 -10.63 -3.72 6.36
C ARG A 22 -9.47 -2.72 6.38
N PRO A 23 -8.61 -2.69 5.34
CA PRO A 23 -7.61 -1.65 5.18
C PRO A 23 -8.22 -0.25 5.20
N ALA A 24 -7.50 0.72 5.77
CA ALA A 24 -7.96 2.10 5.91
C ALA A 24 -8.45 2.69 4.57
N GLU A 25 -7.77 2.41 3.46
CA GLU A 25 -8.19 2.87 2.13
C GLU A 25 -9.61 2.42 1.77
N ALA A 26 -9.96 1.16 2.07
CA ALA A 26 -11.28 0.63 1.80
C ALA A 26 -12.36 1.29 2.68
N VAL A 27 -12.03 1.56 3.95
CA VAL A 27 -12.91 2.26 4.89
C VAL A 27 -13.14 3.70 4.44
N VAL A 28 -12.07 4.46 4.15
CA VAL A 28 -12.12 5.83 3.62
C VAL A 28 -12.96 5.90 2.34
N SER A 29 -12.74 4.97 1.42
CA SER A 29 -13.48 4.88 0.17
C SER A 29 -14.97 4.65 0.40
N ALA A 30 -15.33 3.77 1.35
CA ALA A 30 -16.72 3.53 1.74
C ALA A 30 -17.34 4.75 2.44
N TYR A 31 -16.62 5.37 3.37
CA TYR A 31 -17.01 6.56 4.13
C TYR A 31 -17.44 7.71 3.20
N PHE A 32 -16.63 8.00 2.17
CA PHE A 32 -16.95 9.05 1.20
C PHE A 32 -18.00 8.66 0.16
N ARG A 33 -18.18 7.36 -0.11
CA ARG A 33 -19.26 6.89 -0.99
C ARG A 33 -20.63 7.06 -0.33
N SER A 34 -20.76 6.73 0.95
CA SER A 34 -22.01 6.90 1.70
C SER A 34 -22.32 8.37 1.98
N ARG A 35 -21.31 9.23 2.11
CA ARG A 35 -21.45 10.67 2.42
C ARG A 35 -21.21 11.56 1.19
N ARG A 36 -22.14 11.53 0.22
CA ARG A 36 -22.03 12.28 -1.05
C ARG A 36 -22.01 13.81 -0.88
N TYR A 37 -22.50 14.33 0.26
CA TYR A 37 -22.49 15.76 0.58
C TYR A 37 -21.08 16.33 0.83
N ILE A 38 -20.08 15.47 1.11
CA ILE A 38 -18.70 15.89 1.31
C ILE A 38 -18.08 16.20 -0.05
N GLY A 39 -17.82 17.47 -0.34
CA GLY A 39 -17.24 17.94 -1.59
C GLY A 39 -15.77 17.54 -1.75
N SER A 40 -15.22 17.62 -2.96
CA SER A 40 -13.86 17.16 -3.29
C SER A 40 -12.77 17.80 -2.41
N LYS A 41 -12.85 19.11 -2.14
CA LYS A 41 -11.92 19.83 -1.25
C LYS A 41 -12.01 19.33 0.20
N ASP A 42 -13.23 19.08 0.68
CA ASP A 42 -13.45 18.57 2.04
C ASP A 42 -12.92 17.13 2.17
N ARG A 43 -13.16 16.27 1.17
CA ARG A 43 -12.60 14.90 1.11
C ARG A 43 -11.08 14.91 1.17
N ALA A 44 -10.43 15.79 0.40
CA ALA A 44 -8.98 15.91 0.40
C ALA A 44 -8.45 16.32 1.78
N ALA A 45 -9.07 17.28 2.44
CA ALA A 45 -8.68 17.73 3.79
C ALA A 45 -8.86 16.62 4.84
N ILE A 46 -10.02 15.97 4.87
CA ILE A 46 -10.33 14.87 5.79
C ILE A 46 -9.34 13.71 5.58
N ASN A 47 -9.14 13.29 4.33
CA ASN A 47 -8.24 12.20 3.98
C ASN A 47 -6.78 12.51 4.36
N THR A 48 -6.32 13.75 4.10
CA THR A 48 -4.95 14.17 4.43
C THR A 48 -4.71 14.08 5.94
N ARG A 49 -5.64 14.60 6.75
CA ARG A 49 -5.52 14.53 8.22
C ARG A 49 -5.58 13.09 8.73
N ALA A 50 -6.55 12.30 8.28
CA ALA A 50 -6.68 10.91 8.71
C ALA A 50 -5.40 10.10 8.44
N TYR A 51 -4.82 10.22 7.23
CA TYR A 51 -3.56 9.53 6.91
C TYR A 51 -2.34 10.11 7.64
N ARG A 52 -2.34 11.40 8.00
CA ARG A 52 -1.29 11.97 8.86
C ARG A 52 -1.36 11.35 10.25
N VAL A 53 -2.53 11.34 10.88
CA VAL A 53 -2.76 10.71 12.19
C VAL A 53 -2.35 9.24 12.20
N ILE A 54 -2.73 8.47 11.17
CA ILE A 54 -2.32 7.06 11.03
C ILE A 54 -0.80 6.93 10.93
N ARG A 55 -0.11 7.83 10.23
CA ARG A 55 1.35 7.76 10.06
C ARG A 55 2.12 8.16 11.31
N THR A 56 1.55 9.03 12.14
CA THR A 56 2.14 9.53 13.38
C THR A 56 1.57 8.83 14.62
N TYR A 57 1.04 7.61 14.48
CA TYR A 57 0.25 6.97 15.52
C TYR A 57 1.03 6.72 16.82
N HIS A 58 2.24 6.13 16.76
CA HIS A 58 3.04 5.90 17.97
C HIS A 58 3.58 7.21 18.55
N ARG A 59 4.01 8.16 17.71
CA ARG A 59 4.47 9.48 18.18
C ARG A 59 3.35 10.16 18.98
N LEU A 60 2.14 10.24 18.42
CA LEU A 60 0.98 10.83 19.10
C LEU A 60 0.58 10.01 20.33
N GLY A 61 0.51 8.69 20.21
CA GLY A 61 0.14 7.77 21.28
C GLY A 61 1.06 7.88 22.50
N TRP A 62 2.36 8.04 22.30
CA TRP A 62 3.33 8.26 23.38
C TRP A 62 3.04 9.53 24.17
N HIS A 63 2.77 10.64 23.47
CA HIS A 63 2.44 11.93 24.09
C HIS A 63 1.11 11.87 24.85
N ILE A 64 0.11 11.21 24.27
CA ILE A 64 -1.21 11.00 24.90
C ILE A 64 -1.06 10.19 26.19
N ALA A 65 -0.35 9.05 26.13
CA ALA A 65 -0.09 8.21 27.30
C ALA A 65 0.70 8.95 28.38
N ARG A 66 1.71 9.75 27.99
CA ARG A 66 2.50 10.57 28.93
C ARG A 66 1.66 11.65 29.63
N ALA A 67 0.63 12.18 28.97
CA ALA A 67 -0.32 13.12 29.57
C ALA A 67 -1.35 12.43 30.49
N GLY A 68 -1.36 11.10 30.52
CA GLY A 68 -2.29 10.28 31.31
C GLY A 68 -3.68 10.15 30.69
N ALA A 69 -3.79 10.30 29.36
CA ALA A 69 -5.04 10.12 28.62
C ALA A 69 -5.03 8.78 27.85
N GLU A 70 -6.20 8.26 27.54
CA GLU A 70 -6.36 7.06 26.71
C GLU A 70 -6.10 7.38 25.23
N VAL A 71 -5.41 6.48 24.53
CA VAL A 71 -5.21 6.56 23.08
C VAL A 71 -6.46 6.06 22.36
N ASN A 72 -7.20 6.97 21.74
CA ASN A 72 -8.37 6.66 20.92
C ASN A 72 -8.46 7.62 19.73
N ALA A 73 -9.42 7.39 18.83
CA ALA A 73 -9.59 8.19 17.61
C ALA A 73 -9.67 9.70 17.89
N ARG A 74 -10.35 10.09 18.97
CA ARG A 74 -10.57 11.49 19.33
C ARG A 74 -9.34 12.13 19.95
N THR A 75 -8.68 11.47 20.90
CA THR A 75 -7.43 11.99 21.52
C THR A 75 -6.28 12.07 20.51
N LEU A 76 -6.22 11.15 19.55
CA LEU A 76 -5.28 11.21 18.43
C LEU A 76 -5.49 12.45 17.55
N VAL A 77 -6.74 12.78 17.21
CA VAL A 77 -7.07 13.97 16.41
C VAL A 77 -6.80 15.26 17.20
N ILE A 78 -7.12 15.28 18.51
CA ILE A 78 -6.78 16.41 19.38
C ILE A 78 -5.27 16.63 19.42
N ALA A 79 -4.49 15.57 19.61
CA ALA A 79 -3.03 15.65 19.63
C ALA A 79 -2.47 16.15 18.28
N ASP A 80 -2.98 15.64 17.15
CA ASP A 80 -2.63 16.12 15.80
C ASP A 80 -2.88 17.63 15.64
N LEU A 81 -4.04 18.13 16.07
CA LEU A 81 -4.38 19.56 15.99
C LEU A 81 -3.41 20.43 16.79
N MET A 82 -2.98 19.97 17.96
CA MET A 82 -2.03 20.69 18.80
C MET A 82 -0.62 20.73 18.18
N PHE A 83 -0.14 19.62 17.61
CA PHE A 83 1.20 19.54 17.04
C PHE A 83 1.34 20.26 15.70
N GLU A 84 0.30 20.25 14.86
CA GLU A 84 0.30 21.00 13.59
C GLU A 84 0.19 22.52 13.80
N ARG A 85 -0.09 22.95 15.03
CA ARG A 85 -0.26 24.37 15.43
C ARG A 85 -1.31 25.10 14.60
N GLU A 86 -2.24 24.35 14.01
CA GLU A 86 -3.42 24.90 13.33
C GLU A 86 -4.35 25.59 14.33
N HIS A 87 -4.32 25.14 15.59
CA HIS A 87 -5.16 25.64 16.67
C HIS A 87 -4.32 25.94 17.92
N SER A 88 -4.57 27.12 18.51
CA SER A 88 -4.20 27.38 19.91
C SER A 88 -5.21 26.71 20.84
N LEU A 89 -4.83 26.53 22.10
CA LEU A 89 -5.73 26.02 23.15
C LEU A 89 -7.06 26.79 23.18
N ALA A 90 -7.03 28.12 23.05
CA ALA A 90 -8.22 28.97 23.03
C ALA A 90 -9.09 28.75 21.78
N SER A 91 -8.48 28.47 20.63
CA SER A 91 -9.25 28.17 19.41
C SER A 91 -9.79 26.74 19.39
N LEU A 92 -9.22 25.82 20.18
CA LEU A 92 -9.66 24.42 20.23
C LEU A 92 -11.07 24.31 20.83
N GLU A 93 -11.40 25.09 21.86
CA GLU A 93 -12.74 25.15 22.43
C GLU A 93 -13.79 25.60 21.40
N SER A 94 -13.42 26.48 20.46
CA SER A 94 -14.31 26.88 19.35
C SER A 94 -14.53 25.78 18.31
N VAL A 95 -13.54 24.89 18.14
CA VAL A 95 -13.66 23.72 17.26
C VAL A 95 -14.56 22.67 17.91
N PHE A 96 -14.35 22.41 19.20
CA PHE A 96 -15.10 21.44 20.01
C PHE A 96 -16.23 22.16 20.75
N SER A 97 -17.13 22.81 20.02
CA SER A 97 -18.21 23.62 20.60
C SER A 97 -19.49 22.84 20.89
N GLY A 98 -19.65 21.63 20.33
CA GLY A 98 -20.92 20.89 20.32
C GLY A 98 -22.00 21.51 19.43
N GLU A 99 -21.70 22.56 18.66
CA GLU A 99 -22.63 23.10 17.67
C GLU A 99 -22.89 22.09 16.54
N ARG A 100 -23.94 22.34 15.75
CA ARG A 100 -24.36 21.43 14.68
C ARG A 100 -23.20 21.02 13.76
N PHE A 101 -22.94 19.71 13.70
CA PHE A 101 -21.86 19.07 12.92
C PHE A 101 -20.43 19.33 13.44
N MET A 102 -20.27 19.99 14.59
CA MET A 102 -18.98 20.15 15.25
C MET A 102 -18.80 19.05 16.31
N PRO A 103 -17.55 18.71 16.65
CA PRO A 103 -17.28 17.80 17.75
C PRO A 103 -17.89 18.26 19.08
N GLU A 104 -18.30 17.29 19.89
CA GLU A 104 -18.74 17.52 21.28
C GLU A 104 -17.67 18.27 22.10
N PRO A 105 -18.07 19.05 23.13
CA PRO A 105 -17.13 19.76 23.99
C PRO A 105 -16.02 18.88 24.57
N LEU A 106 -14.84 19.48 24.72
CA LEU A 106 -13.69 18.78 25.30
C LEU A 106 -14.01 18.32 26.73
N SER A 107 -13.69 17.07 27.04
CA SER A 107 -13.70 16.59 28.42
C SER A 107 -12.58 17.27 29.24
N ALA A 108 -12.67 17.17 30.57
CA ALA A 108 -11.61 17.69 31.44
C ALA A 108 -10.24 17.02 31.17
N GLU A 109 -10.26 15.73 30.83
CA GLU A 109 -9.07 14.95 30.46
C GLU A 109 -8.50 15.40 29.11
N GLU A 110 -9.36 15.64 28.12
CA GLU A 110 -8.96 16.13 26.80
C GLU A 110 -8.39 17.56 26.86
N LEU A 111 -8.95 18.42 27.71
CA LEU A 111 -8.42 19.76 27.94
C LEU A 111 -7.05 19.69 28.64
N LYS A 112 -6.86 18.77 29.59
CA LYS A 112 -5.57 18.53 30.24
C LYS A 112 -4.53 18.03 29.22
N LEU A 113 -4.92 17.10 28.34
CA LEU A 113 -4.10 16.64 27.22
C LEU A 113 -3.68 17.82 26.34
N ALA A 114 -4.64 18.60 25.83
CA ALA A 114 -4.35 19.75 24.96
C ALA A 114 -3.38 20.75 25.63
N LYS A 115 -3.55 21.04 26.92
CA LYS A 115 -2.62 21.88 27.70
C LYS A 115 -1.22 21.27 27.80
N ALA A 116 -1.12 19.96 28.03
CA ALA A 116 0.16 19.27 28.15
C ALA A 116 0.95 19.27 26.83
N LEU A 117 0.24 19.26 25.69
CA LEU A 117 0.83 19.28 24.35
C LEU A 117 1.13 20.69 23.83
N ASP A 118 0.58 21.74 24.44
CA ASP A 118 0.79 23.11 23.99
C ASP A 118 2.29 23.44 23.97
N ARG A 119 2.76 23.95 22.82
CA ARG A 119 4.17 24.29 22.55
C ARG A 119 5.17 23.14 22.66
N GLN A 120 4.71 21.89 22.79
CA GLN A 120 5.58 20.72 22.71
C GLN A 120 6.00 20.44 21.26
N ASN A 121 7.03 19.61 21.12
CA ASN A 121 7.48 19.11 19.83
C ASN A 121 7.11 17.64 19.69
N LEU A 122 6.59 17.24 18.52
CA LEU A 122 6.16 15.86 18.28
C LEU A 122 7.34 14.89 18.46
N LEU A 123 8.50 15.26 17.92
CA LEU A 123 9.77 14.56 18.14
C LEU A 123 10.42 15.03 19.45
N HIS A 124 9.90 14.56 20.57
CA HIS A 124 10.41 14.91 21.89
C HIS A 124 11.82 14.31 22.12
N PRO A 125 12.76 15.00 22.81
CA PRO A 125 14.13 14.49 23.03
C PRO A 125 14.22 13.13 23.75
N HIS A 126 13.22 12.80 24.55
CA HIS A 126 13.08 11.52 25.26
C HIS A 126 12.10 10.54 24.60
N LEU A 127 11.69 10.79 23.37
CA LEU A 127 10.85 9.84 22.63
C LEU A 127 11.68 8.58 22.35
N PRO A 128 11.26 7.38 22.78
CA PRO A 128 12.04 6.18 22.54
C PRO A 128 12.11 5.88 21.04
N LEU A 129 13.15 5.14 20.65
CA LEU A 129 13.50 4.92 19.24
C LEU A 129 12.33 4.35 18.44
N ARG A 130 11.65 3.34 18.98
CA ARG A 130 10.51 2.66 18.35
C ARG A 130 9.37 3.62 18.03
N GLU A 131 8.97 4.45 18.99
CA GLU A 131 7.92 5.45 18.81
C GLU A 131 8.38 6.55 17.85
N LYS A 132 9.65 6.98 17.96
CA LYS A 132 10.26 7.96 17.06
C LYS A 132 10.19 7.49 15.60
N THR A 133 10.48 6.23 15.32
CA THR A 133 10.51 5.67 13.95
C THR A 133 9.18 5.10 13.49
N GLU A 134 8.13 5.20 14.31
CA GLU A 134 6.82 4.62 14.01
C GLU A 134 6.95 3.10 13.69
N CYS A 135 7.78 2.39 14.43
CA CYS A 135 7.94 0.94 14.25
C CYS A 135 7.01 0.19 15.20
N PRO A 136 6.22 -0.78 14.72
CA PRO A 136 5.41 -1.60 15.61
C PRO A 136 6.27 -2.59 16.39
N ASP A 137 5.79 -2.96 17.57
CA ASP A 137 6.48 -3.78 18.56
C ASP A 137 7.02 -5.09 17.98
N TRP A 138 6.18 -5.82 17.25
CA TRP A 138 6.52 -7.11 16.65
C TRP A 138 7.65 -7.03 15.61
N ALA A 139 7.85 -5.86 14.98
CA ALA A 139 8.83 -5.68 13.91
C ALA A 139 10.14 -5.07 14.40
N PHE A 140 10.17 -4.48 15.60
CA PHE A 140 11.27 -3.64 16.07
C PHE A 140 12.62 -4.36 16.03
N GLU A 141 12.74 -5.48 16.74
CA GLU A 141 14.00 -6.24 16.83
C GLU A 141 14.46 -6.77 15.46
N SER A 142 13.51 -7.22 14.62
CA SER A 142 13.85 -7.77 13.31
C SER A 142 14.34 -6.69 12.36
N LEU A 143 13.67 -5.54 12.32
CA LEU A 143 14.06 -4.44 11.45
C LEU A 143 15.34 -3.74 11.93
N GLU A 144 15.52 -3.59 13.24
CA GLU A 144 16.75 -3.04 13.82
C GLU A 144 17.95 -3.91 13.43
N ARG A 145 17.80 -5.24 13.53
CA ARG A 145 18.82 -6.18 13.06
C ARG A 145 19.04 -6.12 11.55
N SER A 146 17.97 -6.06 10.75
CA SER A 146 18.08 -6.08 9.27
C SER A 146 18.73 -4.83 8.70
N PHE A 147 18.39 -3.65 9.23
CA PHE A 147 18.89 -2.37 8.72
C PHE A 147 20.12 -1.85 9.45
N GLY A 148 20.36 -2.30 10.69
CA GLY A 148 21.48 -1.83 11.52
C GLY A 148 21.53 -0.31 11.60
N ALA A 149 22.66 0.29 11.23
CA ALA A 149 22.86 1.74 11.27
C ALA A 149 21.89 2.54 10.35
N ALA A 150 21.29 1.89 9.34
CA ALA A 150 20.32 2.54 8.45
C ALA A 150 18.88 2.54 9.00
N TYR A 151 18.62 1.88 10.14
CA TYR A 151 17.27 1.67 10.68
C TYR A 151 16.42 2.94 10.72
N GLU A 152 16.92 4.01 11.37
CA GLU A 152 16.16 5.25 11.49
C GLU A 152 15.84 5.88 10.12
N ALA A 153 16.81 5.87 9.20
CA ALA A 153 16.64 6.46 7.88
C ALA A 153 15.62 5.67 7.02
N GLU A 154 15.66 4.34 7.06
CA GLU A 154 14.73 3.48 6.32
C GLU A 154 13.30 3.60 6.86
N LEU A 155 13.12 3.59 8.19
CA LEU A 155 11.81 3.72 8.80
C LEU A 155 11.20 5.13 8.59
N GLU A 156 12.03 6.18 8.61
CA GLU A 156 11.61 7.53 8.26
C GLU A 156 11.21 7.64 6.79
N ALA A 157 11.93 6.98 5.87
CA ALA A 157 11.55 6.92 4.46
C ALA A 157 10.18 6.27 4.22
N LEU A 158 9.77 5.33 5.10
CA LEU A 158 8.45 4.71 5.08
C LEU A 158 7.35 5.60 5.68
N HIS A 159 7.70 6.67 6.40
CA HIS A 159 6.74 7.60 6.98
C HIS A 159 6.14 8.52 5.90
N ALA A 160 6.95 9.01 4.96
CA ALA A 160 6.53 9.92 3.89
C ALA A 160 5.43 9.30 2.98
N PRO A 161 4.49 10.08 2.42
CA PRO A 161 3.50 9.56 1.48
C PRO A 161 4.16 8.85 0.28
N ALA A 162 3.67 7.68 -0.13
CA ALA A 162 4.21 6.94 -1.27
C ALA A 162 4.11 7.72 -2.58
N SER A 163 5.13 7.56 -3.44
CA SER A 163 5.11 8.04 -4.83
C SER A 163 4.08 7.26 -5.66
N VAL A 164 3.55 7.92 -6.69
CA VAL A 164 2.72 7.27 -7.71
C VAL A 164 3.64 6.81 -8.83
N ASP A 165 3.93 5.52 -8.82
CA ASP A 165 4.74 4.87 -9.85
C ASP A 165 3.81 4.07 -10.77
N ILE A 166 4.02 4.22 -12.08
CA ILE A 166 3.34 3.49 -13.13
C ILE A 166 4.36 2.69 -13.95
N ARG A 167 3.92 1.55 -14.48
CA ARG A 167 4.67 0.73 -15.42
C ARG A 167 4.13 0.95 -16.82
N VAL A 168 5.01 1.22 -17.77
CA VAL A 168 4.67 1.25 -19.19
C VAL A 168 4.58 -0.16 -19.76
N ASN A 169 3.52 -0.43 -20.52
CA ASN A 169 3.36 -1.65 -21.30
C ASN A 169 4.18 -1.54 -22.60
N THR A 170 5.34 -2.20 -22.62
CA THR A 170 6.29 -2.14 -23.74
C THR A 170 5.79 -2.81 -25.02
N ILE A 171 4.72 -3.61 -24.95
CA ILE A 171 4.04 -4.13 -26.15
C ILE A 171 3.36 -2.99 -26.92
N MET A 172 2.89 -1.96 -26.22
CA MET A 172 2.08 -0.89 -26.80
C MET A 172 2.88 0.38 -27.09
N ALA A 173 3.83 0.74 -26.22
CA ALA A 173 4.58 1.97 -26.37
C ALA A 173 5.95 1.91 -25.67
N ALA A 174 6.91 2.69 -26.19
CA ALA A 174 8.16 2.97 -25.50
C ALA A 174 7.93 3.93 -24.31
N ARG A 175 8.67 3.74 -23.21
CA ARG A 175 8.56 4.57 -22.00
C ARG A 175 8.68 6.06 -22.29
N ASP A 176 9.66 6.43 -23.10
CA ASP A 176 9.98 7.85 -23.33
C ASP A 176 8.87 8.56 -24.13
N ASN A 177 8.17 7.83 -25.02
CA ASN A 177 6.99 8.35 -25.72
C ASN A 177 5.81 8.60 -24.75
N VAL A 178 5.57 7.64 -23.83
CA VAL A 178 4.54 7.78 -22.79
C VAL A 178 4.86 8.94 -21.86
N LEU A 179 6.12 9.06 -21.43
CA LEU A 179 6.60 10.14 -20.56
C LEU A 179 6.44 11.51 -21.23
N ALA A 180 6.83 11.65 -22.50
CA ALA A 180 6.69 12.89 -23.24
C ALA A 180 5.21 13.31 -23.37
N LYS A 181 4.31 12.36 -23.63
CA LYS A 181 2.87 12.64 -23.71
C LYS A 181 2.30 13.04 -22.35
N LEU A 182 2.62 12.33 -21.27
CA LEU A 182 2.17 12.69 -19.92
C LEU A 182 2.60 14.12 -19.55
N LYS A 183 3.85 14.49 -19.84
CA LYS A 183 4.31 15.88 -19.64
C LYS A 183 3.52 16.89 -20.46
N LYS A 184 3.24 16.58 -21.73
CA LYS A 184 2.41 17.42 -22.61
C LYS A 184 0.97 17.58 -22.08
N ASP A 185 0.44 16.55 -21.43
CA ASP A 185 -0.89 16.59 -20.80
C ASP A 185 -0.89 17.30 -19.43
N GLY A 186 0.24 17.87 -19.02
CA GLY A 186 0.36 18.66 -17.80
C GLY A 186 0.68 17.85 -16.54
N PHE A 187 1.04 16.57 -16.67
CA PHE A 187 1.52 15.79 -15.52
C PHE A 187 3.00 16.09 -15.24
N GLU A 188 3.32 16.39 -13.99
CA GLU A 188 4.68 16.37 -13.47
C GLU A 188 5.15 14.92 -13.37
N ALA A 189 5.89 14.46 -14.39
CA ALA A 189 6.33 13.07 -14.50
C ALA A 189 7.83 12.98 -14.81
N GLU A 190 8.49 11.97 -14.26
CA GLU A 190 9.90 11.64 -14.48
C GLU A 190 10.08 10.14 -14.76
N ALA A 191 11.17 9.76 -15.40
CA ALA A 191 11.51 8.35 -15.52
C ALA A 191 11.82 7.76 -14.13
N GLY A 192 11.42 6.52 -13.90
CA GLY A 192 11.77 5.80 -12.68
C GLY A 192 13.28 5.60 -12.55
N LYS A 193 13.74 5.45 -11.31
CA LYS A 193 15.18 5.36 -10.99
C LYS A 193 15.76 3.96 -11.16
N LEU A 194 14.92 2.94 -10.99
CA LEU A 194 15.32 1.54 -10.95
C LEU A 194 14.80 0.78 -12.17
N SER A 195 13.49 0.88 -12.43
CA SER A 195 12.86 0.11 -13.51
C SER A 195 13.02 0.82 -14.86
N PRO A 196 13.45 0.10 -15.92
CA PRO A 196 13.65 0.67 -17.25
C PRO A 196 12.34 1.12 -17.90
N VAL A 197 11.19 0.69 -17.36
CA VAL A 197 9.85 0.96 -17.89
C VAL A 197 8.96 1.73 -16.90
N ALA A 198 9.54 2.18 -15.77
CA ALA A 198 8.82 2.97 -14.78
C ALA A 198 8.73 4.44 -15.17
N ILE A 199 7.60 5.05 -14.85
CA ILE A 199 7.43 6.49 -14.78
C ILE A 199 6.91 6.81 -13.38
N ARG A 200 7.54 7.79 -12.73
CA ARG A 200 7.07 8.37 -11.47
C ARG A 200 6.31 9.64 -11.77
N VAL A 201 5.14 9.78 -11.17
CA VAL A 201 4.28 10.96 -11.32
C VAL A 201 4.14 11.65 -9.97
N ALA A 202 4.40 12.95 -9.93
CA ALA A 202 4.31 13.75 -8.72
C ALA A 202 2.85 13.94 -8.28
N GLY A 203 2.64 14.06 -6.97
CA GLY A 203 1.31 14.19 -6.38
C GLY A 203 0.48 12.91 -6.50
N ARG A 204 -0.86 13.07 -6.58
CA ARG A 204 -1.82 11.97 -6.76
C ARG A 204 -2.84 12.29 -7.86
N PRO A 205 -2.39 12.49 -9.11
CA PRO A 205 -3.29 12.83 -10.21
C PRO A 205 -4.24 11.67 -10.54
N GLN A 206 -5.36 12.01 -11.17
CA GLN A 206 -6.42 11.05 -11.55
C GLN A 206 -6.06 10.26 -12.82
N LEU A 207 -4.89 9.63 -12.83
CA LEU A 207 -4.35 8.85 -13.96
C LEU A 207 -5.25 7.69 -14.38
N SER A 208 -6.12 7.21 -13.50
CA SER A 208 -7.13 6.19 -13.82
C SER A 208 -8.16 6.64 -14.87
N GLN A 209 -8.29 7.95 -15.10
CA GLN A 209 -9.15 8.50 -16.15
C GLN A 209 -8.40 8.79 -17.46
N HIS A 210 -7.07 8.75 -17.43
CA HIS A 210 -6.22 9.03 -18.58
C HIS A 210 -6.36 7.94 -19.66
N GLU A 211 -6.18 8.32 -20.92
CA GLU A 211 -6.30 7.41 -22.07
C GLU A 211 -5.35 6.21 -21.93
N PHE A 212 -4.11 6.45 -21.51
CA PHE A 212 -3.10 5.40 -21.33
C PHE A 212 -3.48 4.33 -20.31
N TYR A 213 -4.22 4.68 -19.25
CA TYR A 213 -4.68 3.68 -18.30
C TYR A 213 -5.89 2.91 -18.86
N LYS A 214 -6.81 3.63 -19.50
CA LYS A 214 -8.03 3.04 -20.08
C LYS A 214 -7.72 2.04 -21.20
N ASN A 215 -6.70 2.32 -22.02
CA ASN A 215 -6.29 1.46 -23.13
C ASN A 215 -5.19 0.45 -22.77
N GLY A 216 -4.72 0.40 -21.51
CA GLY A 216 -3.71 -0.57 -21.07
C GLY A 216 -2.25 -0.24 -21.43
N THR A 217 -1.97 0.97 -21.91
CA THR A 217 -0.58 1.45 -22.13
C THR A 217 0.18 1.60 -20.82
N ILE A 218 -0.49 1.89 -19.70
CA ILE A 218 0.12 1.98 -18.37
C ILE A 218 -0.65 1.17 -17.32
N GLU A 219 0.07 0.70 -16.31
CA GLU A 219 -0.45 0.06 -15.11
C GLU A 219 0.09 0.74 -13.85
N PHE A 220 -0.70 0.88 -12.79
CA PHE A 220 -0.16 1.30 -11.49
C PHE A 220 0.66 0.16 -10.89
N GLN A 221 1.95 0.40 -10.66
CA GLN A 221 2.84 -0.58 -10.05
C GLN A 221 4.11 0.10 -9.51
N ASP A 222 4.46 -0.21 -8.26
CA ASP A 222 5.71 0.24 -7.63
C ASP A 222 6.95 -0.21 -8.40
N GLU A 223 8.00 0.62 -8.44
CA GLU A 223 9.26 0.27 -9.10
C GLU A 223 9.87 -1.04 -8.60
N GLY A 224 9.84 -1.31 -7.29
CA GLY A 224 10.35 -2.57 -6.73
C GLY A 224 9.60 -3.78 -7.26
N SER A 225 8.27 -3.67 -7.43
CA SER A 225 7.47 -4.72 -8.06
C SER A 225 7.75 -4.88 -9.56
N GLN A 226 8.11 -3.80 -10.26
CA GLN A 226 8.52 -3.87 -11.66
C GLN A 226 9.87 -4.58 -11.80
N MET A 227 10.82 -4.31 -10.90
CA MET A 227 12.15 -4.92 -10.90
C MET A 227 12.12 -6.44 -10.74
N ILE A 228 11.13 -6.99 -10.04
CA ILE A 228 10.95 -8.46 -9.94
C ILE A 228 10.82 -9.09 -11.33
N ALA A 229 10.06 -8.47 -12.24
CA ALA A 229 9.93 -8.99 -13.60
C ALA A 229 11.23 -8.84 -14.42
N VAL A 230 11.99 -7.76 -14.18
CA VAL A 230 13.32 -7.56 -14.77
C VAL A 230 14.28 -8.66 -14.34
N PHE A 231 14.36 -8.94 -13.03
CA PHE A 231 15.23 -9.99 -12.48
C PHE A 231 14.76 -11.40 -12.84
N ALA A 232 13.46 -11.60 -13.02
CA ALA A 232 12.93 -12.86 -13.52
C ALA A 232 13.44 -13.17 -14.94
N ALA A 233 13.72 -12.12 -15.73
CA ALA A 233 14.35 -12.21 -17.04
C ALA A 233 13.68 -13.30 -17.92
N ALA A 234 12.35 -13.29 -17.94
CA ALA A 234 11.54 -14.17 -18.76
C ALA A 234 11.85 -13.93 -20.24
N GLN A 235 12.05 -15.00 -21.00
CA GLN A 235 12.47 -14.90 -22.40
C GLN A 235 11.28 -15.15 -23.33
N PRO A 236 11.17 -14.42 -24.46
CA PRO A 236 10.17 -14.71 -25.48
C PRO A 236 10.20 -16.19 -25.90
N GLY A 237 9.03 -16.83 -25.97
CA GLY A 237 8.90 -18.23 -26.41
C GLY A 237 8.99 -19.29 -25.31
N THR A 238 9.37 -18.92 -24.08
CA THR A 238 9.48 -19.84 -22.94
C THR A 238 8.13 -20.15 -22.26
N GLN A 239 8.11 -21.18 -21.41
CA GLN A 239 7.00 -21.55 -20.54
C GLN A 239 7.24 -20.95 -19.14
N VAL A 240 6.34 -20.08 -18.70
CA VAL A 240 6.44 -19.38 -17.41
C VAL A 240 5.21 -19.64 -16.54
N ALA A 241 5.41 -19.81 -15.23
CA ALA A 241 4.33 -19.82 -14.25
C ALA A 241 4.48 -18.63 -13.29
N ASP A 242 3.37 -17.95 -13.01
CA ASP A 242 3.25 -16.95 -11.94
C ASP A 242 2.38 -17.57 -10.84
N TYR A 243 3.02 -18.13 -9.80
CA TYR A 243 2.41 -19.08 -8.85
C TYR A 243 1.52 -18.43 -7.78
N CYS A 244 1.57 -17.10 -7.65
CA CYS A 244 0.73 -16.30 -6.76
C CYS A 244 0.33 -15.02 -7.49
N ALA A 245 -0.30 -15.18 -8.66
CA ALA A 245 -0.49 -14.11 -9.62
C ALA A 245 -1.36 -12.96 -9.09
N GLY A 246 -2.27 -13.23 -8.15
CA GLY A 246 -3.16 -12.25 -7.56
C GLY A 246 -3.95 -11.47 -8.61
N ALA A 247 -3.82 -10.15 -8.60
CA ALA A 247 -4.47 -9.28 -9.58
C ALA A 247 -3.75 -9.22 -10.94
N GLY A 248 -2.67 -9.98 -11.15
CA GLY A 248 -1.97 -10.14 -12.43
C GLY A 248 -0.97 -9.04 -12.77
N GLY A 249 -0.57 -8.22 -11.78
CA GLY A 249 0.36 -7.11 -12.01
C GLY A 249 1.71 -7.58 -12.55
N LYS A 250 2.32 -8.58 -11.91
CA LYS A 250 3.61 -9.15 -12.32
C LYS A 250 3.46 -10.04 -13.56
N THR A 251 2.37 -10.79 -13.68
CA THR A 251 2.02 -11.53 -14.90
C THR A 251 2.04 -10.65 -16.15
N LEU A 252 1.43 -9.45 -16.08
CA LEU A 252 1.47 -8.49 -17.19
C LEU A 252 2.89 -8.00 -17.51
N ALA A 253 3.75 -7.82 -16.51
CA ALA A 253 5.15 -7.44 -16.75
C ALA A 253 5.92 -8.58 -17.42
N LEU A 254 5.70 -9.83 -16.99
CA LEU A 254 6.29 -11.01 -17.62
C LEU A 254 5.84 -11.14 -19.08
N ALA A 255 4.55 -10.93 -19.37
CA ALA A 255 4.04 -10.97 -20.74
C ALA A 255 4.68 -9.91 -21.65
N ALA A 256 4.87 -8.69 -21.12
CA ALA A 256 5.56 -7.63 -21.82
C ALA A 256 7.05 -7.95 -22.06
N ALA A 257 7.74 -8.52 -21.07
CA ALA A 257 9.13 -8.97 -21.21
C ALA A 257 9.28 -10.13 -22.22
N MET A 258 8.26 -10.99 -22.31
CA MET A 258 8.20 -12.09 -23.28
C MET A 258 7.69 -11.66 -24.66
N GLU A 259 7.43 -10.37 -24.89
CA GLU A 259 6.92 -9.82 -26.16
C GLU A 259 5.66 -10.55 -26.66
N ASN A 260 4.76 -10.94 -25.76
CA ASN A 260 3.58 -11.76 -26.08
C ASN A 260 3.90 -13.13 -26.74
N LYS A 261 5.14 -13.64 -26.67
CA LYS A 261 5.55 -14.94 -27.23
C LYS A 261 5.73 -15.98 -26.13
N GLY A 262 5.48 -17.25 -26.43
CA GLY A 262 5.54 -18.33 -25.45
C GLY A 262 4.22 -18.45 -24.68
N ARG A 263 4.28 -18.94 -23.44
CA ARG A 263 3.08 -19.15 -22.60
C ARG A 263 3.36 -18.83 -21.15
N ILE A 264 2.45 -18.08 -20.54
CA ILE A 264 2.44 -17.78 -19.11
C ILE A 264 1.20 -18.40 -18.49
N VAL A 265 1.35 -19.13 -17.39
CA VAL A 265 0.22 -19.58 -16.58
C VAL A 265 0.18 -18.81 -15.27
N ALA A 266 -0.84 -17.96 -15.12
CA ALA A 266 -1.16 -17.26 -13.88
C ALA A 266 -1.96 -18.17 -12.96
N LEU A 267 -1.38 -18.49 -11.80
CA LEU A 267 -1.92 -19.39 -10.81
C LEU A 267 -2.23 -18.62 -9.53
N ASP A 268 -3.38 -18.90 -8.92
CA ASP A 268 -3.75 -18.37 -7.61
C ASP A 268 -4.80 -19.29 -6.98
N VAL A 269 -4.86 -19.35 -5.65
CA VAL A 269 -5.93 -20.08 -4.94
C VAL A 269 -7.25 -19.31 -4.92
N LEU A 270 -7.20 -17.99 -5.16
CA LEU A 270 -8.35 -17.10 -5.21
C LEU A 270 -8.81 -16.87 -6.66
N GLY A 271 -9.66 -17.77 -7.17
CA GLY A 271 -10.19 -17.72 -8.54
C GLY A 271 -10.79 -16.36 -8.93
N ASP A 272 -11.50 -15.69 -8.02
CA ASP A 272 -12.07 -14.35 -8.24
C ASP A 272 -11.02 -13.28 -8.59
N ARG A 273 -9.80 -13.40 -8.07
CA ARG A 273 -8.70 -12.49 -8.42
C ARG A 273 -8.24 -12.72 -9.84
N LEU A 274 -8.17 -13.98 -10.28
CA LEU A 274 -7.82 -14.34 -11.65
C LEU A 274 -8.87 -13.86 -12.66
N GLU A 275 -10.16 -13.99 -12.37
CA GLU A 275 -11.22 -13.48 -13.25
C GLU A 275 -11.13 -11.96 -13.44
N LYS A 276 -10.84 -11.22 -12.36
CA LYS A 276 -10.58 -9.77 -12.45
C LYS A 276 -9.30 -9.47 -13.23
N ALA A 277 -8.26 -10.30 -13.09
CA ALA A 277 -7.01 -10.15 -13.83
C ALA A 277 -7.20 -10.33 -15.34
N LYS A 278 -8.07 -11.25 -15.79
CA LYS A 278 -8.39 -11.45 -17.23
C LYS A 278 -8.86 -10.17 -17.91
N LEU A 279 -9.64 -9.33 -17.23
CA LEU A 279 -10.07 -8.03 -17.75
C LEU A 279 -8.88 -7.10 -17.99
N ARG A 280 -7.90 -7.11 -17.08
CA ARG A 280 -6.65 -6.33 -17.22
C ARG A 280 -5.78 -6.86 -18.35
N PHE A 281 -5.66 -8.18 -18.49
CA PHE A 281 -4.90 -8.82 -19.57
C PHE A 281 -5.44 -8.43 -20.94
N ARG A 282 -6.77 -8.52 -21.12
CA ARG A 282 -7.45 -8.07 -22.35
C ARG A 282 -7.20 -6.60 -22.63
N ARG A 283 -7.35 -5.74 -21.61
CA ARG A 283 -7.08 -4.30 -21.75
C ARG A 283 -5.65 -4.01 -22.18
N ALA A 284 -4.68 -4.76 -21.66
CA ALA A 284 -3.26 -4.58 -21.98
C ALA A 284 -2.83 -5.23 -23.31
N GLY A 285 -3.76 -5.83 -24.07
CA GLY A 285 -3.44 -6.48 -25.36
C GLY A 285 -2.58 -7.74 -25.22
N VAL A 286 -2.61 -8.38 -24.05
CA VAL A 286 -1.83 -9.60 -23.78
C VAL A 286 -2.65 -10.84 -24.13
N HIS A 287 -2.05 -11.76 -24.87
CA HIS A 287 -2.73 -12.96 -25.40
C HIS A 287 -2.00 -14.29 -25.12
N ASN A 288 -0.84 -14.26 -24.47
CA ASN A 288 -0.06 -15.45 -24.10
C ASN A 288 -0.24 -15.89 -22.64
N ILE A 289 -1.27 -15.37 -21.95
CA ILE A 289 -1.57 -15.73 -20.55
C ILE A 289 -2.78 -16.67 -20.49
N GLU A 290 -2.60 -17.78 -19.77
CA GLU A 290 -3.68 -18.62 -19.27
C GLU A 290 -3.80 -18.45 -17.76
N THR A 291 -5.01 -18.62 -17.23
CA THR A 291 -5.26 -18.58 -15.78
C THR A 291 -5.72 -19.93 -15.28
N HIS A 292 -5.22 -20.38 -14.13
CA HIS A 292 -5.69 -21.61 -13.50
C HIS A 292 -5.80 -21.41 -11.99
N ALA A 293 -6.98 -21.69 -11.43
CA ALA A 293 -7.20 -21.62 -9.99
C ALA A 293 -6.67 -22.88 -9.31
N LEU A 294 -5.82 -22.72 -8.29
CA LEU A 294 -5.23 -23.83 -7.54
C LEU A 294 -6.09 -24.19 -6.33
N GLY A 295 -6.01 -25.45 -5.90
CA GLY A 295 -6.58 -25.91 -4.63
C GLY A 295 -8.00 -26.49 -4.72
N GLU A 296 -8.57 -26.60 -5.93
CA GLU A 296 -9.83 -27.31 -6.12
C GLU A 296 -9.68 -28.81 -5.78
N PRO A 297 -10.68 -29.45 -5.13
CA PRO A 297 -10.64 -30.87 -4.83
C PRO A 297 -10.37 -31.71 -6.08
N GLY A 298 -9.31 -32.52 -6.03
CA GLY A 298 -8.91 -33.37 -7.16
C GLY A 298 -8.14 -32.64 -8.26
N ASP A 299 -7.68 -31.41 -8.04
CA ASP A 299 -6.83 -30.69 -9.00
C ASP A 299 -5.54 -31.47 -9.30
N LYS A 300 -5.45 -31.96 -10.54
CA LYS A 300 -4.29 -32.70 -11.07
C LYS A 300 -3.32 -31.79 -11.80
N TRP A 301 -3.60 -30.50 -11.93
CA TRP A 301 -2.81 -29.55 -12.71
C TRP A 301 -1.35 -29.48 -12.24
N PRO A 302 -1.04 -29.34 -10.92
CA PRO A 302 0.36 -29.29 -10.47
C PRO A 302 1.13 -30.58 -10.78
N LYS A 303 0.45 -31.73 -10.67
CA LYS A 303 1.05 -33.05 -10.98
C LYS A 303 1.36 -33.19 -12.47
N ARG A 304 0.48 -32.68 -13.35
CA ARG A 304 0.66 -32.72 -14.81
C ARG A 304 1.76 -31.79 -15.31
N HIS A 305 2.04 -30.71 -14.57
CA HIS A 305 3.06 -29.72 -14.93
C HIS A 305 4.32 -29.82 -14.06
N LYS A 306 4.60 -30.99 -13.48
CA LYS A 306 5.87 -31.23 -12.79
C LYS A 306 7.04 -31.05 -13.76
N ASN A 307 8.08 -30.34 -13.36
CA ASN A 307 9.29 -30.10 -14.15
C ASN A 307 9.02 -29.51 -15.56
N TYR A 308 8.04 -28.63 -15.68
CA TYR A 308 7.54 -28.16 -16.99
C TYR A 308 8.01 -26.75 -17.35
N PHE A 309 8.09 -25.84 -16.37
CA PHE A 309 8.31 -24.42 -16.65
C PHE A 309 9.79 -24.04 -16.65
N ASP A 310 10.17 -23.18 -17.60
CA ASP A 310 11.48 -22.54 -17.67
C ASP A 310 11.70 -21.57 -16.50
N LEU A 311 10.63 -20.90 -16.07
CA LEU A 311 10.61 -19.94 -14.99
C LEU A 311 9.35 -20.10 -14.16
N VAL A 312 9.50 -20.13 -12.84
CA VAL A 312 8.39 -20.02 -11.89
C VAL A 312 8.63 -18.79 -11.03
N LEU A 313 7.74 -17.81 -11.11
CA LEU A 313 7.70 -16.65 -10.23
C LEU A 313 6.76 -16.93 -9.05
N VAL A 314 7.23 -16.66 -7.84
CA VAL A 314 6.47 -16.72 -6.60
C VAL A 314 6.50 -15.34 -5.96
N ASP A 315 5.41 -14.59 -6.08
CA ASP A 315 5.15 -13.38 -5.30
C ASP A 315 4.38 -13.76 -4.05
N ALA A 316 5.12 -14.14 -3.01
CA ALA A 316 4.55 -14.86 -1.89
C ALA A 316 3.67 -13.98 -1.00
N PRO A 317 2.58 -14.54 -0.42
CA PRO A 317 1.82 -13.86 0.62
C PRO A 317 2.73 -13.56 1.80
N CYS A 318 2.77 -12.30 2.25
CA CYS A 318 3.68 -11.84 3.28
C CYS A 318 3.05 -10.74 4.13
N THR A 319 3.80 -10.25 5.11
CA THR A 319 3.38 -9.20 6.05
C THR A 319 3.03 -7.89 5.35
N GLY A 320 3.64 -7.63 4.19
CA GLY A 320 3.54 -6.37 3.48
C GLY A 320 4.24 -5.21 4.20
N SER A 321 5.22 -5.48 5.07
CA SER A 321 5.96 -4.44 5.81
C SER A 321 6.68 -3.43 4.89
N GLY A 322 7.13 -3.88 3.72
CA GLY A 322 7.68 -3.01 2.66
C GLY A 322 6.65 -2.08 2.02
N THR A 323 5.35 -2.27 2.30
CA THR A 323 4.26 -1.46 1.74
C THR A 323 3.68 -0.45 2.73
N TRP A 324 4.23 -0.35 3.95
CA TRP A 324 3.73 0.59 4.98
C TRP A 324 3.68 2.04 4.53
N ARG A 325 4.51 2.43 3.56
CA ARG A 325 4.44 3.76 2.95
C ARG A 325 3.11 4.01 2.23
N ARG A 326 2.50 2.98 1.63
CA ARG A 326 1.21 3.01 0.92
C ARG A 326 0.05 2.73 1.87
N GLU A 327 0.21 1.72 2.72
CA GLU A 327 -0.80 1.22 3.66
C GLU A 327 -0.29 1.37 5.11
N PRO A 328 -0.21 2.60 5.64
CA PRO A 328 0.42 2.87 6.93
C PRO A 328 -0.34 2.30 8.13
N ASP A 329 -1.64 2.03 7.98
CA ASP A 329 -2.46 1.43 9.02
C ASP A 329 -2.06 -0.02 9.32
N ARG A 330 -1.42 -0.73 8.38
CA ARG A 330 -0.88 -2.08 8.59
C ARG A 330 0.24 -2.14 9.61
N ARG A 331 0.83 -1.02 9.99
CA ARG A 331 1.80 -1.00 11.10
C ARG A 331 1.10 -1.35 12.42
N TRP A 332 -0.12 -0.84 12.61
CA TRP A 332 -0.81 -0.83 13.91
C TRP A 332 -1.95 -1.82 14.00
N ARG A 333 -2.49 -2.21 12.84
CA ARG A 333 -3.64 -3.10 12.74
C ARG A 333 -3.19 -4.41 12.13
N GLN A 334 -3.42 -5.50 12.84
CA GLN A 334 -3.23 -6.84 12.29
C GLN A 334 -4.35 -7.13 11.30
N LEU A 335 -4.08 -6.87 10.03
CA LEU A 335 -5.00 -7.15 8.93
C LEU A 335 -4.58 -8.44 8.24
N GLY A 336 -5.25 -9.54 8.58
CA GLY A 336 -4.99 -10.87 8.02
C GLY A 336 -4.15 -11.78 8.92
N PRO A 337 -3.56 -12.84 8.34
CA PRO A 337 -2.82 -13.86 9.09
C PRO A 337 -1.63 -13.30 9.89
N ALA A 338 -1.31 -13.96 11.01
CA ALA A 338 -0.10 -13.67 11.78
C ALA A 338 1.18 -14.03 11.01
N LEU A 339 2.34 -13.55 11.48
CA LEU A 339 3.64 -13.82 10.84
C LEU A 339 3.92 -15.33 10.77
N GLU A 340 3.61 -16.06 11.84
CA GLU A 340 3.83 -17.50 11.95
C GLU A 340 3.06 -18.27 10.87
N GLU A 341 1.78 -17.94 10.69
CA GLU A 341 0.93 -18.53 9.64
C GLU A 341 1.44 -18.18 8.23
N LEU A 342 1.95 -16.95 8.05
CA LEU A 342 2.55 -16.52 6.79
C LEU A 342 3.82 -17.31 6.48
N LEU A 343 4.67 -17.57 7.46
CA LEU A 343 5.90 -18.36 7.27
C LEU A 343 5.58 -19.81 6.87
N GLU A 344 4.59 -20.43 7.49
CA GLU A 344 4.11 -21.77 7.10
C GLU A 344 3.53 -21.77 5.68
N THR A 345 2.69 -20.78 5.37
CA THR A 345 2.10 -20.61 4.04
C THR A 345 3.18 -20.44 2.97
N GLN A 346 4.17 -19.57 3.22
CA GLN A 346 5.27 -19.32 2.30
C GLN A 346 6.10 -20.58 2.05
N ARG A 347 6.36 -21.39 3.10
CA ARG A 347 7.05 -22.67 2.96
C ARG A 347 6.27 -23.62 2.06
N ALA A 348 4.98 -23.81 2.32
CA ALA A 348 4.11 -24.69 1.53
C ALA A 348 4.00 -24.25 0.05
N VAL A 349 3.90 -22.93 -0.17
CA VAL A 349 3.90 -22.33 -1.51
C VAL A 349 5.22 -22.63 -2.23
N LEU A 350 6.36 -22.37 -1.57
CA LEU A 350 7.67 -22.59 -2.16
C LEU A 350 7.93 -24.07 -2.47
N GLU A 351 7.56 -24.97 -1.55
CA GLU A 351 7.64 -26.42 -1.74
C GLU A 351 6.81 -26.90 -2.93
N SER A 352 5.68 -26.25 -3.19
CA SER A 352 4.82 -26.58 -4.33
C SER A 352 5.33 -26.00 -5.63
N ALA A 353 5.70 -24.72 -5.63
CA ALA A 353 6.19 -24.00 -6.80
C ALA A 353 7.49 -24.60 -7.36
N GLN A 354 8.42 -25.01 -6.50
CA GLN A 354 9.70 -25.60 -6.96
C GLN A 354 9.51 -26.87 -7.80
N ARG A 355 8.44 -27.64 -7.56
CA ARG A 355 8.16 -28.89 -8.30
C ARG A 355 7.77 -28.65 -9.76
N LEU A 356 7.36 -27.43 -10.09
CA LEU A 356 6.97 -27.03 -11.44
C LEU A 356 8.17 -26.63 -12.31
N VAL A 357 9.31 -26.31 -11.68
CA VAL A 357 10.51 -25.84 -12.36
C VAL A 357 11.18 -27.01 -13.06
N LYS A 358 11.41 -26.90 -14.37
CA LYS A 358 12.14 -27.92 -15.12
C LYS A 358 13.62 -28.00 -14.70
N PRO A 359 14.33 -29.12 -14.92
CA PRO A 359 15.79 -29.15 -14.79
C PRO A 359 16.46 -28.03 -15.61
N GLY A 360 17.31 -27.24 -14.96
CA GLY A 360 17.94 -26.05 -15.56
C GLY A 360 17.04 -24.81 -15.67
N GLY A 361 15.78 -24.90 -15.21
CA GLY A 361 14.88 -23.75 -15.06
C GLY A 361 15.19 -22.92 -13.82
N ARG A 362 14.45 -21.82 -13.64
CA ARG A 362 14.66 -20.87 -12.54
C ARG A 362 13.40 -20.72 -11.69
N LEU A 363 13.60 -20.55 -10.39
CA LEU A 363 12.57 -20.08 -9.47
C LEU A 363 12.94 -18.70 -8.96
N VAL A 364 12.00 -17.76 -9.04
CA VAL A 364 12.13 -16.42 -8.48
C VAL A 364 11.17 -16.31 -7.32
N TYR A 365 11.69 -16.10 -6.12
CA TYR A 365 10.91 -15.87 -4.92
C TYR A 365 11.00 -14.40 -4.54
N ALA A 366 9.85 -13.77 -4.31
CA ALA A 366 9.76 -12.38 -3.91
C ALA A 366 8.70 -12.18 -2.84
N THR A 367 8.93 -11.18 -1.98
CA THR A 367 7.96 -10.67 -1.01
C THR A 367 7.98 -9.14 -1.03
N CYS A 368 6.97 -8.51 -0.45
CA CYS A 368 7.03 -7.11 -0.04
C CYS A 368 7.20 -6.98 1.48
N SER A 369 8.02 -7.86 2.06
CA SER A 369 8.49 -7.77 3.46
C SER A 369 9.95 -7.34 3.49
N PHE A 370 10.33 -6.62 4.55
CA PHE A 370 11.73 -6.51 4.98
C PHE A 370 12.20 -7.77 5.68
#